data_AF-A0A1Y1L8L0-F1
#
_entry.id   AF-A0A1Y1L8L0-F1
#
_cell.length_a   1.000
_cell.length_b   1.000
_cell.length_c   1.000
_cell.angle_alpha   90.00
_cell.angle_beta   90.00
_cell.angle_gamma   90.00
#
_symmetry.space_group_name_H-M   'P 1'
#
loop_
_entity.id
_entity.type
_entity.pdbx_description
1 polymer ?
#
loop_
_entity_poly.entity_id
_entity_poly.type
_entity_poly.pdbx_seq_one_letter_code
_entity_poly.pdbx_strand_id
1 'polypeptide(L)'
;MDRIITVAAGIENETLPVGCSSICLNQGEQEILGHTEDAISENLNLYYFVSAHIVTDRPQGKWSTTEEKFTSLCYPGHLPGYTMSYNHHGLIFSINTLSATFVQAGRTPRHFLTRALLSAENFSQAVQILKDPGCGAGDGCSVNLKFVNDSDRLFYNIEMGPVVADDMSQLNVAVASPGENLMHCNR
;
A
#
# COMPACT_ATOMS: atom_id res chain seq x y z
N MET A 1 -5.70 11.13 1.10
CA MET A 1 -4.96 12.22 0.41
C MET A 1 -4.28 13.11 1.44
N ASP A 2 -2.98 13.37 1.29
CA ASP A 2 -2.27 14.29 2.18
C ASP A 2 -2.84 15.70 2.04
N ARG A 3 -3.03 16.42 3.15
CA ARG A 3 -3.60 17.78 3.17
C ARG A 3 -2.74 18.81 2.41
N ILE A 4 -1.66 18.41 1.75
CA ILE A 4 -0.73 19.27 0.99
C ILE A 4 -1.48 20.10 -0.04
N ILE A 5 -2.36 19.49 -0.86
CA ILE A 5 -3.09 20.21 -1.91
C ILE A 5 -4.10 21.19 -1.30
N THR A 6 -4.85 20.75 -0.28
CA THR A 6 -5.84 21.60 0.38
C THR A 6 -5.22 22.75 1.16
N VAL A 7 -4.07 22.53 1.81
CA VAL A 7 -3.32 23.60 2.49
C VAL A 7 -2.75 24.58 1.46
N ALA A 8 -2.18 24.11 0.35
CA ALA A 8 -1.68 24.97 -0.71
C ALA A 8 -2.80 25.81 -1.37
N ALA A 9 -4.03 25.29 -1.41
CA ALA A 9 -5.21 25.98 -1.89
C ALA A 9 -5.87 26.91 -0.85
N GLY A 10 -5.32 27.01 0.37
CA GLY A 10 -5.90 27.82 1.45
C GLY A 10 -7.20 27.25 2.05
N ILE A 11 -7.48 25.97 1.81
CA ILE A 11 -8.65 25.25 2.33
C ILE A 11 -8.26 24.64 3.67
N GLU A 12 -8.43 25.43 4.73
CA GLU A 12 -8.30 24.98 6.12
C GLU A 12 -9.68 24.61 6.70
N ASN A 13 -9.79 23.42 7.29
CA ASN A 13 -10.92 22.95 8.12
C ASN A 13 -12.15 22.27 7.47
N GLU A 14 -12.07 21.78 6.23
CA GLU A 14 -13.07 20.79 5.80
C GLU A 14 -12.70 19.38 6.28
N THR A 15 -13.65 18.70 6.93
CA THR A 15 -13.63 17.22 7.03
C THR A 15 -13.82 16.68 5.62
N LEU A 16 -12.70 16.50 4.91
CA LEU A 16 -12.70 15.89 3.59
C LEU A 16 -13.19 14.44 3.73
N PRO A 17 -13.93 13.91 2.74
CA PRO A 17 -14.35 12.51 2.70
C PRO A 17 -13.16 11.60 2.33
N VAL A 18 -12.07 11.71 3.09
CA VAL A 18 -10.85 10.94 2.89
C VAL A 18 -10.93 9.67 3.71
N GLY A 19 -10.94 8.55 3.02
CA GLY A 19 -11.03 7.22 3.59
C GLY A 19 -10.96 6.18 2.49
N CYS A 20 -10.83 4.93 2.89
CA CYS A 20 -11.00 3.78 2.05
C CYS A 20 -11.56 2.66 2.94
N SER A 21 -12.31 1.74 2.36
CA SER A 21 -12.72 0.51 3.06
C SER A 21 -12.20 -0.70 2.31
N SER A 22 -11.62 -1.65 3.02
CA SER A 22 -11.14 -2.92 2.45
C SER A 22 -11.77 -4.11 3.15
N ILE A 23 -12.15 -5.13 2.40
CA ILE A 23 -12.63 -6.41 2.91
C ILE A 23 -11.86 -7.56 2.24
N CYS A 24 -11.30 -8.45 3.06
CA CYS A 24 -10.72 -9.71 2.62
C CYS A 24 -11.67 -10.82 3.03
N LEU A 25 -12.23 -11.54 2.06
CA LEU A 25 -13.08 -12.70 2.29
C LEU A 25 -12.33 -13.97 1.90
N ASN A 26 -12.13 -14.87 2.86
CA ASN A 26 -11.45 -16.15 2.67
C ASN A 26 -12.37 -17.31 3.10
N GLN A 27 -13.42 -17.58 2.33
CA GLN A 27 -14.48 -18.51 2.72
C GLN A 27 -14.66 -19.62 1.68
N GLY A 28 -14.56 -20.88 2.10
CA GLY A 28 -14.67 -22.02 1.18
C GLY A 28 -13.63 -21.94 0.06
N GLU A 29 -14.08 -21.85 -1.19
CA GLU A 29 -13.24 -21.67 -2.39
C GLU A 29 -13.10 -20.20 -2.83
N GLN A 30 -13.69 -19.25 -2.09
CA GLN A 30 -13.68 -17.83 -2.44
C GLN A 30 -12.53 -17.09 -1.74
N GLU A 31 -11.76 -16.35 -2.53
CA GLU A 31 -10.65 -15.49 -2.09
C GLU A 31 -10.84 -14.11 -2.73
N ILE A 32 -11.46 -13.18 -1.99
CA ILE A 32 -11.89 -11.90 -2.54
C ILE A 32 -11.27 -10.76 -1.73
N LEU A 33 -10.60 -9.84 -2.43
CA LEU A 33 -10.20 -8.53 -1.89
C LEU A 33 -11.08 -7.45 -2.52
N GLY A 34 -12.00 -6.88 -1.74
CA GLY A 34 -12.81 -5.74 -2.13
C GLY A 34 -12.25 -4.44 -1.56
N HIS A 35 -12.30 -3.35 -2.32
CA HIS A 35 -11.80 -2.05 -1.90
C HIS A 35 -12.65 -0.90 -2.45
N THR A 36 -12.96 0.09 -1.59
CA THR A 36 -13.44 1.41 -2.03
C THR A 36 -12.29 2.41 -1.94
N GLU A 37 -12.21 3.28 -2.94
CA GLU A 37 -11.24 4.37 -2.96
C GLU A 37 -12.01 5.68 -2.77
N ASP A 38 -11.92 6.29 -1.57
CA ASP A 38 -12.59 7.54 -1.26
C ASP A 38 -11.59 8.70 -1.28
N ALA A 39 -11.87 9.70 -2.11
CA ALA A 39 -10.99 10.84 -2.32
C ALA A 39 -11.78 12.14 -2.41
N ILE A 40 -11.03 13.25 -2.50
CA ILE A 40 -11.61 14.56 -2.78
C ILE A 40 -12.31 14.56 -4.14
N SER A 41 -13.37 15.36 -4.27
CA SER A 41 -14.24 15.41 -5.44
C SER A 41 -13.52 15.82 -6.74
N GLU A 42 -12.42 16.56 -6.60
CA GLU A 42 -11.56 17.06 -7.67
C GLU A 42 -10.86 15.91 -8.40
N ASN A 43 -10.70 14.75 -7.75
CA ASN A 43 -10.13 13.55 -8.37
C ASN A 43 -11.17 12.75 -9.17
N LEU A 44 -12.46 13.09 -9.09
CA LEU A 44 -13.50 12.36 -9.78
C LEU A 44 -13.22 12.35 -11.30
N ASN A 45 -13.25 11.17 -11.90
CA ASN A 45 -12.91 10.93 -13.31
C ASN A 45 -11.44 11.23 -13.70
N LEU A 46 -10.55 11.45 -12.74
CA LEU A 46 -9.11 11.65 -13.00
C LEU A 46 -8.26 10.42 -12.69
N TYR A 47 -8.87 9.32 -12.27
CA TYR A 47 -8.18 8.05 -12.07
C TYR A 47 -7.79 7.41 -13.40
N TYR A 48 -6.62 6.76 -13.43
CA TYR A 48 -6.18 5.96 -14.55
C TYR A 48 -5.45 4.73 -14.06
N PHE A 49 -5.41 3.70 -14.92
CA PHE A 49 -4.56 2.54 -14.69
C PHE A 49 -3.19 2.77 -15.34
N VAL A 50 -2.14 2.51 -14.57
CA VAL A 50 -0.79 2.33 -15.10
C VAL A 50 -0.53 0.83 -15.17
N SER A 51 -0.32 0.32 -16.38
CA SER A 51 0.24 -1.02 -16.58
C SER A 51 1.63 -0.87 -17.16
N ALA A 52 2.64 -1.34 -16.43
CA ALA A 52 4.03 -1.15 -16.76
C ALA A 52 4.82 -2.45 -16.67
N HIS A 53 5.80 -2.58 -17.56
CA HIS A 53 6.80 -3.64 -17.54
C HIS A 53 8.18 -2.99 -17.67
N ILE A 54 8.94 -3.02 -16.59
CA ILE A 54 10.25 -2.40 -16.46
C ILE A 54 11.25 -3.54 -16.28
N VAL A 55 12.24 -3.60 -17.16
CA VAL A 55 13.29 -4.63 -17.15
C VAL A 55 14.64 -3.94 -17.15
N THR A 56 15.56 -4.45 -16.34
CA THR A 56 16.93 -3.94 -16.23
C THR A 56 17.92 -5.09 -16.33
N ASP A 57 19.04 -4.85 -17.01
CA ASP A 57 20.05 -5.90 -17.27
C ASP A 57 20.79 -6.39 -16.01
N ARG A 58 20.72 -5.62 -14.91
CA ARG A 58 21.36 -5.92 -13.64
C ARG A 58 20.50 -5.40 -12.49
N PRO A 59 20.52 -6.04 -11.31
CA PRO A 59 19.77 -5.58 -10.13
C PRO A 59 19.94 -4.07 -9.87
N GLN A 60 18.84 -3.35 -9.72
CA GLN A 60 18.81 -1.91 -9.44
C GLN A 60 18.11 -1.59 -8.11
N GLY A 61 18.47 -0.45 -7.53
CA GLY A 61 17.82 0.11 -6.35
C GLY A 61 18.06 -0.67 -5.05
N LYS A 62 17.38 -0.25 -3.97
CA LYS A 62 17.53 -0.85 -2.63
C LYS A 62 17.15 -2.32 -2.59
N TRP A 63 16.16 -2.71 -3.38
CA TRP A 63 15.59 -4.06 -3.37
C TRP A 63 16.19 -5.00 -4.41
N SER A 64 17.24 -4.56 -5.13
CA SER A 64 17.96 -5.38 -6.11
C SER A 64 17.04 -5.97 -7.19
N THR A 65 16.05 -5.19 -7.62
CA THR A 65 15.03 -5.61 -8.57
C THR A 65 15.58 -5.63 -9.99
N THR A 66 15.25 -6.66 -10.77
CA THR A 66 15.62 -6.77 -12.19
C THR A 66 14.42 -6.60 -13.12
N GLU A 67 13.26 -7.08 -12.71
CA GLU A 67 12.01 -7.02 -13.45
C GLU A 67 10.86 -6.55 -12.55
N GLU A 68 10.10 -5.58 -13.04
CA GLU A 68 8.85 -5.15 -12.44
C GLU A 68 7.78 -5.20 -13.50
N LYS A 69 6.74 -6.01 -13.29
CA LYS A 69 5.55 -6.02 -14.12
C LYS A 69 4.32 -5.95 -13.25
N PHE A 70 3.57 -4.87 -13.39
CA PHE A 70 2.46 -4.54 -12.51
C PHE A 70 1.37 -3.73 -13.22
N THR A 71 0.18 -3.73 -12.60
CA THR A 71 -0.90 -2.80 -12.91
C THR A 71 -1.37 -2.14 -11.61
N SER A 72 -1.57 -0.83 -11.65
CA SER A 72 -1.96 -0.02 -10.50
C SER A 72 -3.01 1.00 -10.91
N LEU A 73 -4.06 1.17 -10.12
CA LEU A 73 -4.89 2.36 -10.19
C LEU A 73 -4.04 3.55 -9.70
N CYS A 74 -4.21 4.74 -10.26
CA CYS A 74 -3.35 5.88 -9.95
C CYS A 74 -4.14 7.18 -9.91
N TYR A 75 -3.77 8.03 -8.96
CA TYR A 75 -4.06 9.46 -9.01
C TYR A 75 -3.04 10.17 -9.92
N PRO A 76 -3.44 11.24 -10.62
CA PRO A 76 -2.51 12.10 -11.34
C PRO A 76 -1.41 12.64 -10.43
N GLY A 77 -0.16 12.49 -10.87
CA GLY A 77 1.02 12.98 -10.14
C GLY A 77 1.50 12.06 -9.00
N HIS A 78 0.78 10.99 -8.66
CA HIS A 78 1.24 10.00 -7.70
C HIS A 78 2.06 8.90 -8.39
N LEU A 79 3.01 8.33 -7.63
CA LEU A 79 3.66 7.09 -8.05
C LEU A 79 2.66 5.93 -8.03
N PRO A 80 2.77 4.96 -8.96
CA PRO A 80 2.00 3.73 -8.89
C PRO A 80 2.22 2.99 -7.57
N GLY A 81 1.18 2.36 -7.06
CA GLY A 81 1.21 1.54 -5.84
C GLY A 81 0.45 2.13 -4.66
N TYR A 82 -0.09 3.35 -4.74
CA TYR A 82 -0.76 4.00 -3.60
C TYR A 82 -2.31 4.06 -3.73
N THR A 83 -2.92 2.93 -4.10
CA THR A 83 -4.38 2.65 -4.19
C THR A 83 -4.58 1.13 -4.17
N MET A 84 -5.32 0.53 -5.12
CA MET A 84 -5.32 -0.90 -5.45
C MET A 84 -4.33 -1.25 -6.58
N SER A 85 -3.61 -2.37 -6.46
CA SER A 85 -2.62 -2.83 -7.45
C SER A 85 -2.40 -4.35 -7.44
N TYR A 86 -1.80 -4.87 -8.51
CA TYR A 86 -1.26 -6.23 -8.56
C TYR A 86 0.03 -6.32 -9.38
N ASN A 87 0.82 -7.37 -9.14
CA ASN A 87 2.04 -7.66 -9.90
C ASN A 87 2.04 -9.06 -10.51
N HIS A 88 3.03 -9.33 -11.37
CA HIS A 88 3.20 -10.61 -12.06
C HIS A 88 3.64 -11.78 -11.18
N HIS A 89 4.13 -11.53 -9.95
CA HIS A 89 4.45 -12.58 -8.98
C HIS A 89 3.20 -13.10 -8.25
N GLY A 90 2.03 -12.50 -8.51
CA GLY A 90 0.77 -12.87 -7.88
C GLY A 90 0.44 -12.06 -6.63
N LEU A 91 1.19 -11.00 -6.32
CA LEU A 91 0.77 -10.05 -5.30
C LEU A 91 -0.46 -9.29 -5.78
N ILE A 92 -1.50 -9.25 -4.96
CA ILE A 92 -2.57 -8.26 -5.01
C ILE A 92 -2.55 -7.46 -3.71
N PHE A 93 -2.81 -6.15 -3.79
CA PHE A 93 -2.98 -5.35 -2.58
C PHE A 93 -3.84 -4.09 -2.78
N SER A 94 -4.39 -3.60 -1.67
CA SER A 94 -5.04 -2.30 -1.55
C SER A 94 -4.46 -1.50 -0.38
N ILE A 95 -4.59 -0.18 -0.45
CA ILE A 95 -4.08 0.74 0.55
C ILE A 95 -5.23 1.49 1.22
N ASN A 96 -5.27 1.48 2.55
CA ASN A 96 -6.06 2.43 3.33
C ASN A 96 -5.11 3.47 3.93
N THR A 97 -5.28 4.75 3.60
CA THR A 97 -4.45 5.82 4.18
C THR A 97 -4.68 5.93 5.69
N LEU A 98 -3.62 5.89 6.49
CA LEU A 98 -3.68 6.13 7.92
C LEU A 98 -3.16 7.54 8.23
N SER A 99 -3.76 8.18 9.23
CA SER A 99 -3.27 9.44 9.78
C SER A 99 -2.51 9.15 11.07
N ALA A 100 -1.19 9.05 10.99
CA ALA A 100 -0.35 8.86 12.17
C ALA A 100 -0.37 10.14 13.03
N THR A 101 -0.43 9.98 14.36
CA THR A 101 -0.33 11.10 15.30
C THR A 101 0.98 11.86 15.16
N PHE A 102 2.05 11.14 14.82
CA PHE A 102 3.38 11.70 14.60
C PHE A 102 3.89 11.25 13.24
N VAL A 103 4.58 12.13 12.53
CA VAL A 103 5.29 11.83 11.29
C VAL A 103 6.77 12.15 11.47
N GLN A 104 7.64 11.43 10.76
CA GLN A 104 9.10 11.55 10.88
C GLN A 104 9.70 12.13 9.59
N ALA A 105 10.25 13.33 9.70
CA ALA A 105 11.01 13.94 8.61
C ALA A 105 12.32 13.17 8.35
N GLY A 106 12.76 13.16 7.09
CA GLY A 106 14.01 12.49 6.68
C GLY A 106 13.92 10.96 6.57
N ARG A 107 12.71 10.39 6.68
CA ARG A 107 12.42 8.97 6.52
C ARG A 107 11.74 8.68 5.17
N THR A 108 11.59 7.42 4.79
CA THR A 108 11.01 7.05 3.48
C THR A 108 9.50 7.33 3.47
N PRO A 109 8.97 8.13 2.52
CA PRO A 109 7.53 8.32 2.42
C PRO A 109 6.81 7.03 2.00
N ARG A 110 5.62 6.74 2.55
CA ARG A 110 4.83 5.54 2.21
C ARG A 110 4.58 5.35 0.72
N HIS A 111 4.49 6.43 -0.07
CA HIS A 111 4.33 6.34 -1.52
C HIS A 111 5.52 5.65 -2.21
N PHE A 112 6.74 5.84 -1.71
CA PHE A 112 7.92 5.14 -2.23
C PHE A 112 7.96 3.68 -1.77
N LEU A 113 7.55 3.40 -0.54
CA LEU A 113 7.49 2.02 -0.01
C LEU A 113 6.45 1.18 -0.74
N THR A 114 5.26 1.73 -0.97
CA THR A 114 4.18 1.08 -1.72
C THR A 114 4.49 0.98 -3.21
N ARG A 115 5.23 1.94 -3.80
CA ARG A 115 5.78 1.79 -5.15
C ARG A 115 6.76 0.61 -5.20
N ALA A 116 7.67 0.50 -4.24
CA ALA A 116 8.60 -0.62 -4.15
C ALA A 116 7.89 -1.96 -3.90
N LEU A 117 6.77 -1.95 -3.16
CA LEU A 117 5.97 -3.14 -2.89
C LEU A 117 5.49 -3.83 -4.17
N LEU A 118 5.29 -3.09 -5.27
CA LEU A 118 4.94 -3.67 -6.57
C LEU A 118 6.01 -4.64 -7.11
N SER A 119 7.25 -4.59 -6.63
CA SER A 119 8.30 -5.54 -6.98
C SER A 119 8.40 -6.75 -6.05
N ALA A 120 7.53 -6.87 -5.04
CA ALA A 120 7.62 -7.96 -4.09
C ALA A 120 7.24 -9.31 -4.74
N GLU A 121 8.12 -10.29 -4.59
CA GLU A 121 8.00 -11.63 -5.14
C GLU A 121 7.25 -12.58 -4.21
N ASN A 122 7.27 -12.29 -2.91
CA ASN A 122 6.64 -13.10 -1.86
C ASN A 122 6.38 -12.25 -0.61
N PHE A 123 5.64 -12.84 0.34
CA PHE A 123 5.27 -12.18 1.60
C PHE A 123 6.49 -11.71 2.40
N SER A 124 7.56 -12.50 2.47
CA SER A 124 8.77 -12.13 3.21
C SER A 124 9.41 -10.86 2.66
N GLN A 125 9.54 -10.76 1.34
CA GLN A 125 10.07 -9.56 0.69
C GLN A 125 9.13 -8.35 0.86
N ALA A 126 7.81 -8.55 0.78
CA ALA A 126 6.83 -7.49 1.05
C ALA A 126 7.02 -6.92 2.47
N VAL A 127 7.19 -7.79 3.47
CA VAL A 127 7.46 -7.37 4.86
C VAL A 127 8.79 -6.61 4.97
N GLN A 128 9.85 -7.06 4.29
CA GLN A 128 11.13 -6.33 4.28
C GLN A 128 10.99 -4.95 3.64
N ILE A 129 10.26 -4.84 2.52
CA ILE A 129 9.99 -3.57 1.86
C ILE A 129 9.26 -2.61 2.80
N LEU A 130 8.21 -3.07 3.47
CA LEU A 130 7.43 -2.23 4.39
C LEU A 130 8.19 -1.85 5.66
N LYS A 131 9.06 -2.73 6.18
CA LYS A 131 9.98 -2.41 7.29
C LYS A 131 11.03 -1.38 6.89
N ASP A 132 11.45 -1.40 5.62
CA ASP A 132 12.47 -0.52 5.07
C ASP A 132 13.76 -0.41 5.91
N PRO A 133 14.48 -1.53 6.19
CA PRO A 133 15.61 -1.52 7.12
C PRO A 133 16.67 -0.46 6.82
N GLY A 134 17.18 0.20 7.87
CA GLY A 134 18.15 1.29 7.78
C GLY A 134 17.55 2.68 7.53
N CYS A 135 16.25 2.79 7.24
CA CYS A 135 15.58 4.08 7.08
C CYS A 135 14.22 4.11 7.77
N GLY A 136 13.31 3.21 7.39
CA GLY A 136 11.93 3.14 7.88
C GLY A 136 11.00 4.22 7.30
N ALA A 137 9.70 4.06 7.54
CA ALA A 137 8.66 4.95 7.06
C ALA A 137 8.61 6.30 7.82
N GLY A 138 8.31 7.37 7.10
CA GLY A 138 8.05 8.70 7.68
C GLY A 138 6.60 8.94 8.09
N ASP A 139 5.68 8.17 7.54
CA ASP A 139 4.24 8.22 7.78
C ASP A 139 3.69 6.79 7.78
N GLY A 140 2.37 6.63 7.68
CA GLY A 140 1.74 5.32 7.76
C GLY A 140 0.63 5.08 6.74
N CYS A 141 0.34 3.80 6.54
CA CYS A 141 -0.81 3.29 5.80
C CYS A 141 -1.09 1.84 6.20
N SER A 142 -2.32 1.39 5.97
CA SER A 142 -2.66 -0.02 6.05
C SER A 142 -2.60 -0.64 4.65
N VAL A 143 -2.01 -1.82 4.56
CA VAL A 143 -1.82 -2.59 3.33
C VAL A 143 -2.57 -3.90 3.47
N ASN A 144 -3.63 -4.10 2.69
CA ASN A 144 -4.35 -5.37 2.62
C ASN A 144 -3.79 -6.14 1.43
N LEU A 145 -3.25 -7.33 1.64
CA LEU A 145 -2.54 -8.05 0.58
C LEU A 145 -2.72 -9.56 0.65
N LYS A 146 -2.46 -10.18 -0.50
CA LYS A 146 -2.34 -11.63 -0.67
C LYS A 146 -1.41 -11.93 -1.84
N PHE A 147 -0.68 -13.05 -1.74
CA PHE A 147 -0.05 -13.68 -2.88
C PHE A 147 -0.96 -14.81 -3.37
N VAL A 148 -1.56 -14.65 -4.56
CA VAL A 148 -2.60 -15.57 -5.06
C VAL A 148 -2.06 -16.95 -5.44
N ASN A 149 -0.75 -17.07 -5.61
CA ASN A 149 -0.08 -18.33 -5.94
C ASN A 149 0.29 -19.14 -4.68
N ASP A 150 0.14 -18.56 -3.48
CA ASP A 150 0.51 -19.22 -2.24
C ASP A 150 -0.56 -20.24 -1.82
N SER A 151 -0.12 -21.47 -1.54
CA SER A 151 -1.01 -22.59 -1.22
C SER A 151 -1.67 -22.50 0.16
N ASP A 152 -1.12 -21.69 1.06
CA ASP A 152 -1.67 -21.46 2.40
C ASP A 152 -2.92 -20.58 2.40
N ARG A 153 -3.20 -19.94 1.26
CA ARG A 153 -4.36 -19.11 1.00
C ARG A 153 -4.50 -17.93 1.96
N LEU A 154 -3.42 -17.45 2.57
CA LEU A 154 -3.51 -16.40 3.59
C LEU A 154 -3.83 -15.01 2.99
N PHE A 155 -4.61 -14.24 3.75
CA PHE A 155 -4.75 -12.80 3.58
C PHE A 155 -4.06 -12.09 4.74
N TYR A 156 -3.50 -10.93 4.45
CA TYR A 156 -2.81 -10.10 5.43
C TYR A 156 -3.37 -8.69 5.42
N ASN A 157 -3.49 -8.09 6.60
CA ASN A 157 -3.55 -6.65 6.77
C ASN A 157 -2.31 -6.22 7.54
N ILE A 158 -1.49 -5.36 6.93
CA ILE A 158 -0.27 -4.83 7.53
C ILE A 158 -0.46 -3.34 7.74
N GLU A 159 -0.60 -2.91 8.99
CA GLU A 159 -0.49 -1.50 9.34
C GLU A 159 0.98 -1.13 9.49
N MET A 160 1.45 -0.30 8.56
CA MET A 160 2.78 0.28 8.60
C MET A 160 2.69 1.64 9.26
N GLY A 161 3.40 1.80 10.37
CA GLY A 161 3.57 3.05 11.09
C GLY A 161 4.95 3.66 10.87
N PRO A 162 5.10 4.96 11.19
CA PRO A 162 6.38 5.65 11.10
C PRO A 162 7.39 5.09 12.11
N VAL A 163 8.65 5.40 11.86
CA VAL A 163 9.75 5.11 12.80
C VAL A 163 9.51 5.81 14.15
N VAL A 164 9.78 5.11 15.26
CA VAL A 164 9.72 5.70 16.61
C VAL A 164 11.09 5.69 17.29
N ALA A 165 11.75 4.53 17.34
CA ALA A 165 13.04 4.37 18.04
C ALA A 165 14.10 3.65 17.20
N ASP A 166 13.70 2.72 16.34
CA ASP A 166 14.62 1.91 15.52
C ASP A 166 14.94 2.57 14.16
N ASP A 167 15.65 1.87 13.28
CA ASP A 167 15.91 2.25 11.89
C ASP A 167 14.97 1.56 10.89
N MET A 168 13.79 1.13 11.36
CA MET A 168 12.77 0.41 10.58
C MET A 168 11.36 0.90 10.90
N SER A 169 10.44 0.78 9.93
CA SER A 169 9.01 1.01 10.13
C SER A 169 8.44 0.03 11.17
N GLN A 170 7.47 0.50 11.95
CA GLN A 170 6.68 -0.37 12.81
C GLN A 170 5.62 -1.08 11.97
N LEU A 171 5.49 -2.40 12.11
CA LEU A 171 4.45 -3.17 11.45
C LEU A 171 3.56 -3.86 12.47
N ASN A 172 2.24 -3.71 12.31
CA ASN A 172 1.24 -4.57 12.94
C ASN A 172 0.63 -5.45 11.86
N VAL A 173 0.61 -6.77 12.06
CA VAL A 173 0.19 -7.74 11.05
C VAL A 173 -1.00 -8.53 11.59
N ALA A 174 -2.15 -8.37 10.94
CA ALA A 174 -3.30 -9.26 11.10
C ALA A 174 -3.35 -10.25 9.93
N VAL A 175 -3.79 -11.47 10.22
CA VAL A 175 -3.83 -12.58 9.26
C VAL A 175 -5.25 -13.15 9.25
N ALA A 176 -5.75 -13.50 8.06
CA ALA A 176 -6.95 -14.32 7.91
C ALA A 176 -6.61 -15.60 7.13
N SER A 177 -6.77 -16.71 7.82
CA SER A 177 -6.68 -18.08 7.31
C SER A 177 -7.95 -18.46 6.53
N PRO A 178 -7.95 -19.59 5.80
CA PRO A 178 -9.19 -20.13 5.24
C PRO A 178 -10.27 -20.30 6.31
N GLY A 179 -11.45 -19.73 6.08
CA GLY A 179 -12.55 -19.63 7.03
C GLY A 179 -12.63 -18.32 7.81
N GLU A 180 -11.65 -17.43 7.67
CA GLU A 180 -11.58 -16.12 8.34
C GLU A 180 -11.75 -14.97 7.35
N ASN A 181 -11.98 -13.75 7.85
CA ASN A 181 -12.11 -12.54 7.04
C ASN A 181 -11.39 -11.38 7.72
N LEU A 182 -10.92 -10.41 6.93
CA LEU A 182 -10.42 -9.12 7.43
C LEU A 182 -11.31 -8.00 6.93
N MET A 183 -11.45 -6.96 7.74
CA MET A 183 -12.03 -5.69 7.32
C MET A 183 -11.16 -4.57 7.86
N HIS A 184 -10.92 -3.55 7.05
CA HIS A 184 -10.13 -2.38 7.45
C HIS A 184 -10.79 -1.10 6.95
N CYS A 185 -10.84 -0.09 7.81
CA CYS A 185 -11.25 1.27 7.52
C CYS A 185 -10.38 2.25 8.31
N ASN A 186 -10.45 3.55 8.00
CA ASN A 186 -9.51 4.55 8.51
C ASN A 186 -9.89 5.15 9.89
N ARG A 187 -10.84 4.55 10.63
CA ARG A 187 -11.32 5.03 11.94
C ARG A 187 -10.98 4.08 13.07
#